data_AF-A0A379WQX8-F1
#
_entry.id   AF-A0A379WQX8-F1
#
_cell.length_a   1.000
_cell.length_b   1.000
_cell.length_c   1.000
_cell.angle_alpha   90.00
_cell.angle_beta   90.00
_cell.angle_gamma   90.00
#
_symmetry.space_group_name_H-M   'P 1'
#
loop_
_entity.id
_entity.type
_entity.pdbx_description
1 polymer ?
#
loop_
_entity_poly.entity_id
_entity_poly.type
_entity_poly.pdbx_seq_one_letter_code
_entity_poly.pdbx_strand_id
1 'polypeptide(L)'
;MIPAAIDLQIAQDRSPTIRASLQEVEETLAISVALVILVVFLFLRSGRATLIPAVAVPVSLIGTFAAMYLCGFSLNNLSLMALTIATGFVVDDAIVVLENIARHLEAGMKPLQAALQGTREVGFTVISMSLSLVAVFLPLLLMGVCQGDYYGNSPLPSRWRLAFRWWSRSR
;
A
#
# COMPACT_ATOMS: atom_id res chain seq x y z
N MET A 1 2.18 4.64 -64.81
CA MET A 1 1.10 5.64 -64.62
C MET A 1 -0.10 4.90 -64.06
N ILE A 2 -0.42 5.13 -62.79
CA ILE A 2 -1.55 4.47 -62.10
C ILE A 2 -2.68 5.51 -61.98
N PRO A 3 -3.96 5.15 -62.17
CA PRO A 3 -5.03 6.08 -62.53
C PRO A 3 -5.50 6.96 -61.37
N ALA A 4 -6.04 8.13 -61.74
CA ALA A 4 -6.61 9.14 -60.85
C ALA A 4 -8.03 8.75 -60.37
N ALA A 5 -8.14 8.02 -59.25
CA ALA A 5 -9.37 7.89 -58.45
C ALA A 5 -9.16 7.09 -57.14
N ILE A 6 -8.07 7.35 -56.41
CA ILE A 6 -7.89 6.78 -55.05
C ILE A 6 -7.75 7.95 -54.10
N ASP A 7 -8.84 8.25 -53.40
CA ASP A 7 -8.84 9.10 -52.22
C ASP A 7 -8.15 8.33 -51.09
N LEU A 8 -6.84 8.53 -50.98
CA LEU A 8 -6.01 7.99 -49.91
C LEU A 8 -6.22 8.86 -48.67
N GLN A 9 -7.36 8.67 -47.99
CA GLN A 9 -7.48 9.11 -46.61
C GLN A 9 -6.48 8.34 -45.77
N ILE A 10 -5.53 9.07 -45.19
CA ILE A 10 -4.50 8.58 -44.28
C ILE A 10 -5.23 7.96 -43.06
N ALA A 11 -5.46 6.65 -43.12
CA ALA A 11 -6.09 5.89 -42.07
C ALA A 11 -5.09 5.66 -40.94
N GLN A 12 -5.06 6.62 -40.02
CA GLN A 12 -4.60 6.47 -38.65
C GLN A 12 -3.07 6.55 -38.42
N ASP A 13 -2.53 7.76 -38.56
CA ASP A 13 -1.32 8.15 -37.83
C ASP A 13 -1.66 8.21 -36.32
N ARG A 14 -1.11 7.29 -35.52
CA ARG A 14 -1.29 7.24 -34.05
C ARG A 14 -0.33 8.18 -33.30
N SER A 15 0.54 8.89 -34.02
CA SER A 15 1.50 9.82 -33.43
C SER A 15 0.88 11.03 -32.69
N PRO A 16 -0.24 11.65 -33.12
CA PRO A 16 -0.82 12.77 -32.39
C PRO A 16 -1.55 12.31 -31.12
N THR A 17 -2.20 11.13 -31.14
CA THR A 17 -2.91 10.59 -29.98
C THR A 17 -1.95 10.22 -28.84
N ILE A 18 -0.79 9.62 -29.15
CA ILE A 18 0.22 9.27 -28.14
C ILE A 18 0.82 10.54 -27.51
N ARG A 19 1.11 11.58 -28.31
CA ARG A 19 1.64 12.85 -27.79
C ARG A 19 0.62 13.60 -26.92
N ALA A 20 -0.66 13.58 -27.31
CA ALA A 20 -1.75 14.14 -26.51
C ALA A 20 -1.89 13.41 -25.16
N SER A 21 -1.88 12.07 -25.16
CA SER A 21 -1.91 11.29 -23.92
C SER A 21 -0.66 11.49 -23.05
N LEU A 22 0.52 11.73 -23.65
CA LEU A 22 1.73 12.05 -22.88
C LEU A 22 1.66 13.42 -22.22
N GLN A 23 1.12 14.44 -22.90
CA GLN A 23 0.89 15.75 -22.29
C GLN A 23 -0.16 15.70 -21.17
N GLU A 24 -1.26 14.96 -21.37
CA GLU A 24 -2.25 14.76 -20.31
C GLU A 24 -1.67 14.03 -19.09
N VAL A 25 -0.82 13.02 -19.31
CA VAL A 25 -0.13 12.30 -18.23
C VAL A 25 0.87 13.20 -17.51
N GLU A 26 1.64 14.02 -18.23
CA GLU A 26 2.57 15.00 -17.67
C GLU A 26 1.85 16.02 -16.78
N GLU A 27 0.74 16.59 -17.27
CA GLU A 27 -0.07 17.55 -16.53
C GLU A 27 -0.70 16.91 -15.29
N THR A 28 -1.24 15.69 -15.42
CA THR A 28 -1.82 14.95 -14.30
C THR A 28 -0.78 14.60 -13.23
N LEU A 29 0.44 14.25 -13.64
CA LEU A 29 1.56 14.01 -12.74
C LEU A 29 1.99 15.30 -12.02
N ALA A 30 2.10 16.41 -12.75
CA ALA A 30 2.45 17.70 -12.17
C ALA A 30 1.40 18.15 -11.14
N ILE A 31 0.11 18.05 -11.47
CA ILE A 31 -0.99 18.35 -10.56
C ILE A 31 -0.96 17.41 -9.35
N SER A 32 -0.76 16.10 -9.53
CA SER A 32 -0.69 15.15 -8.42
C SER A 32 0.45 15.47 -7.45
N VAL A 33 1.65 15.76 -7.98
CA VAL A 33 2.81 16.14 -7.16
C VAL A 33 2.54 17.45 -6.41
N ALA A 34 1.99 18.46 -7.08
CA ALA A 34 1.64 19.74 -6.46
C ALA A 34 0.61 19.56 -5.33
N LEU A 35 -0.39 18.71 -5.55
CA LEU A 35 -1.47 18.45 -4.60
C LEU A 35 -0.97 17.66 -3.38
N VAL A 36 -0.05 16.71 -3.57
CA VAL A 36 0.64 16.02 -2.47
C VAL A 36 1.44 17.01 -1.62
N ILE A 37 2.24 17.89 -2.26
CA ILE A 37 3.00 18.93 -1.55
C ILE A 37 2.06 19.87 -0.78
N LEU A 38 0.96 20.29 -1.40
CA LEU A 38 -0.05 21.15 -0.78
C LEU A 38 -0.71 20.49 0.43
N VAL A 39 -1.10 19.22 0.33
CA VAL A 39 -1.70 18.47 1.44
C VAL A 39 -0.70 18.34 2.59
N VAL A 40 0.55 17.98 2.30
CA VAL A 40 1.62 17.93 3.30
C VAL A 40 1.80 19.30 3.96
N PHE A 41 1.77 20.38 3.18
CA PHE A 41 1.85 21.76 3.67
C PHE A 41 0.63 22.17 4.52
N LEU A 42 -0.59 21.77 4.15
CA LEU A 42 -1.80 22.12 4.88
C LEU A 42 -1.87 21.42 6.25
N PHE A 43 -1.37 20.19 6.32
CA PHE A 43 -1.24 19.43 7.57
C PHE A 43 -0.19 20.03 8.53
N LEU A 44 0.69 20.95 8.08
CA LEU A 44 1.73 21.56 8.91
C LEU A 44 1.26 22.64 9.89
N ARG A 45 -0.04 22.95 9.94
CA ARG A 45 -0.59 23.99 10.84
C ARG A 45 -0.44 23.67 12.34
N SER A 46 -0.06 22.43 12.71
CA SER A 46 0.51 22.05 14.02
C SER A 46 1.64 21.02 13.83
N GLY A 47 2.67 21.42 13.11
CA GLY A 47 3.58 20.57 12.32
C GLY A 47 4.55 19.60 13.00
N ARG A 48 4.43 19.22 14.28
CA ARG A 48 5.37 18.24 14.87
C ARG A 48 4.86 16.81 14.87
N ALA A 49 3.56 16.63 15.14
CA ALA A 49 2.92 15.32 15.11
C ALA A 49 2.56 14.90 13.67
N THR A 50 2.08 15.83 12.85
CA THR A 50 1.64 15.53 11.47
C THR A 50 2.78 15.23 10.49
N LEU A 51 4.03 15.58 10.82
CA LEU A 51 5.20 15.30 9.97
C LEU A 51 5.51 13.80 9.85
N ILE A 52 5.25 13.01 10.90
CA ILE A 52 5.62 11.59 10.88
C ILE A 52 4.74 10.81 9.88
N PRO A 53 3.39 10.88 9.92
CA PRO A 53 2.55 10.24 8.91
C PRO A 53 2.81 10.79 7.49
N ALA A 54 3.06 12.10 7.37
CA ALA A 54 3.28 12.76 6.08
C ALA A 54 4.50 12.22 5.32
N VAL A 55 5.54 11.76 6.02
CA VAL A 55 6.71 11.12 5.40
C VAL A 55 6.55 9.60 5.36
N ALA A 56 5.95 8.99 6.39
CA ALA A 56 5.77 7.55 6.47
C ALA A 56 4.92 6.99 5.32
N VAL A 57 3.85 7.71 4.92
CA VAL A 57 2.94 7.27 3.85
C VAL A 57 3.60 7.23 2.47
N PRO A 58 4.24 8.30 1.97
CA PRO A 58 4.95 8.24 0.70
C PRO A 58 6.06 7.17 0.69
N VAL A 59 6.82 7.06 1.79
CA VAL A 59 7.90 6.08 1.90
C VAL A 59 7.36 4.65 1.87
N SER A 60 6.23 4.37 2.54
CA SER A 60 5.61 3.05 2.51
C SER A 60 5.10 2.69 1.12
N LEU A 61 4.45 3.62 0.42
CA LEU A 61 3.98 3.44 -0.96
C LEU A 61 5.12 3.15 -1.92
N ILE A 62 6.20 3.93 -1.87
CA ILE A 62 7.40 3.71 -2.70
C ILE A 62 7.99 2.33 -2.41
N GLY A 63 8.09 1.94 -1.13
CA GLY A 63 8.54 0.62 -0.73
C GLY A 63 7.66 -0.51 -1.26
N THR A 64 6.34 -0.35 -1.20
CA THR A 64 5.39 -1.33 -1.74
C THR A 64 5.51 -1.44 -3.26
N PHE A 65 5.60 -0.33 -3.99
CA PHE A 65 5.81 -0.37 -5.45
C PHE A 65 7.14 -1.01 -5.83
N ALA A 66 8.22 -0.73 -5.09
CA ALA A 66 9.50 -1.39 -5.29
C ALA A 66 9.40 -2.91 -5.08
N ALA A 67 8.73 -3.35 -4.01
CA ALA A 67 8.50 -4.77 -3.75
C ALA A 67 7.62 -5.43 -4.84
N MET A 68 6.57 -4.74 -5.29
CA MET A 68 5.73 -5.22 -6.39
C MET A 68 6.52 -5.38 -7.69
N TYR A 69 7.39 -4.42 -8.01
CA TYR A 69 8.25 -4.48 -9.19
C TYR A 69 9.22 -5.67 -9.12
N LEU A 70 9.86 -5.89 -7.97
CA LEU A 70 10.77 -7.02 -7.75
C LEU A 70 10.06 -8.38 -7.84
N CYS A 71 8.82 -8.46 -7.38
CA CYS A 71 8.00 -9.67 -7.45
C CYS A 71 7.26 -9.83 -8.80
N GLY A 72 7.39 -8.88 -9.72
CA GLY A 72 6.70 -8.90 -11.02
C GLY A 72 5.18 -8.70 -10.93
N PHE A 73 4.66 -8.13 -9.85
CA PHE A 73 3.23 -7.87 -9.69
C PHE A 73 2.79 -6.65 -10.50
N SER A 74 1.71 -6.80 -11.25
CA SER A 74 1.08 -5.71 -12.00
C SER A 74 0.19 -4.83 -11.11
N LEU A 75 0.16 -3.53 -11.38
CA LEU A 75 -0.84 -2.64 -10.80
C LEU A 75 -2.20 -2.86 -11.48
N ASN A 76 -3.18 -3.39 -10.76
CA ASN A 76 -4.56 -3.55 -11.23
C ASN A 76 -5.56 -3.05 -10.18
N ASN A 77 -6.86 -3.11 -10.48
CA ASN A 77 -7.90 -2.63 -9.56
C ASN A 77 -7.86 -3.33 -8.19
N LEU A 78 -7.56 -4.64 -8.15
CA LEU A 78 -7.43 -5.37 -6.88
C LEU A 78 -6.19 -4.89 -6.10
N SER A 79 -5.06 -4.69 -6.79
CA SER A 79 -3.85 -4.14 -6.18
C SER A 79 -4.07 -2.72 -5.65
N LEU A 80 -4.81 -1.87 -6.37
CA LEU A 80 -5.15 -0.52 -5.93
C LEU A 80 -6.02 -0.52 -4.66
N MET A 81 -7.03 -1.41 -4.62
CA MET A 81 -7.85 -1.60 -3.41
C MET A 81 -7.01 -2.10 -2.23
N ALA A 82 -6.13 -3.07 -2.47
CA ALA A 82 -5.21 -3.58 -1.45
C ALA A 82 -4.24 -2.50 -0.96
N LEU A 83 -3.70 -1.68 -1.87
CA LEU A 83 -2.80 -0.57 -1.54
C LEU A 83 -3.50 0.49 -0.69
N THR A 84 -4.77 0.79 -0.99
CA THR A 84 -5.58 1.74 -0.24
C THR A 84 -5.77 1.27 1.21
N ILE A 85 -6.15 0.00 1.39
CA ILE A 85 -6.32 -0.62 2.70
C ILE A 85 -4.98 -0.69 3.46
N ALA A 86 -3.91 -1.13 2.78
CA ALA A 86 -2.58 -1.24 3.38
C ALA A 86 -2.04 0.11 3.84
N THR A 87 -2.26 1.17 3.06
CA THR A 87 -1.87 2.54 3.44
C THR A 87 -2.57 2.97 4.72
N GLY A 88 -3.86 2.66 4.87
CA GLY A 88 -4.62 2.92 6.09
C GLY A 88 -4.02 2.25 7.33
N PHE A 89 -3.65 0.97 7.23
CA PHE A 89 -3.01 0.24 8.34
C PHE A 89 -1.64 0.82 8.72
N VAL A 90 -0.80 1.18 7.74
CA VAL A 90 0.51 1.79 8.01
C VAL A 90 0.36 3.14 8.71
N VAL A 91 -0.64 3.94 8.32
CA VAL A 91 -0.92 5.24 8.96
C VAL A 91 -1.38 5.05 10.40
N ASP A 92 -2.30 4.13 10.63
CA ASP A 92 -2.84 3.84 11.96
C ASP A 92 -1.71 3.44 12.94
N ASP A 93 -0.86 2.51 12.53
CA ASP A 93 0.30 2.07 13.32
C ASP A 93 1.26 3.23 13.64
N ALA A 94 1.53 4.10 12.65
CA ALA A 94 2.41 5.25 12.82
C ALA A 94 1.82 6.30 13.78
N ILE A 95 0.51 6.53 13.72
CA ILE A 95 -0.20 7.47 14.59
C ILE A 95 -0.20 6.96 16.03
N VAL A 96 -0.49 5.67 16.26
CA VAL A 96 -0.51 5.09 17.61
C VAL A 96 0.84 5.26 18.32
N VAL A 97 1.96 5.01 17.62
CA VAL A 97 3.30 5.19 18.19
C VAL A 97 3.58 6.65 18.50
N LEU A 98 3.29 7.54 17.55
CA LEU A 98 3.52 8.96 17.70
C LEU A 98 2.68 9.56 18.84
N GLU A 99 1.41 9.18 18.96
CA GLU A 99 0.51 9.70 20.00
C GLU A 99 1.01 9.32 21.39
N ASN A 100 1.55 8.09 21.54
CA ASN A 100 2.17 7.71 22.80
C ASN A 100 3.41 8.55 23.11
N ILE A 101 4.28 8.80 22.12
CA ILE A 101 5.48 9.65 22.29
C ILE A 101 5.08 11.09 22.61
N ALA A 102 4.06 11.63 21.94
CA ALA A 102 3.56 12.99 22.17
C ALA A 102 3.04 13.15 23.60
N ARG A 103 2.27 12.16 24.11
CA ARG A 103 1.82 12.10 25.50
C ARG A 103 2.97 12.17 26.50
N HIS A 104 4.07 11.47 26.21
CA HIS A 104 5.27 11.50 27.05
C HIS A 104 5.99 12.85 26.98
N LEU A 105 5.99 13.49 25.81
CA LEU A 105 6.54 14.83 25.62
C LEU A 105 5.78 15.89 26.43
N GLU A 106 4.45 15.79 26.42
CA GLU A 106 3.55 16.67 27.19
C GLU A 106 3.68 16.46 28.70
N ALA A 107 3.99 15.23 29.14
CA ALA A 107 4.34 14.90 30.52
C ALA A 107 5.71 15.45 30.97
N GLY A 108 6.42 16.19 30.12
CA GLY A 108 7.69 16.86 30.44
C GLY A 108 8.94 16.01 30.21
N MET A 109 8.83 14.84 29.58
CA MET A 109 10.02 14.04 29.24
C MET A 109 10.81 14.65 28.08
N LYS A 110 12.13 14.46 28.12
CA LYS A 110 13.02 14.86 27.02
C LYS A 110 12.66 14.08 25.74
N PRO A 111 12.74 14.68 24.54
CA PRO A 111 12.30 14.05 23.29
C PRO A 111 12.86 12.67 23.01
N LEU A 112 14.16 12.47 23.26
CA LEU A 112 14.80 11.17 23.05
C LEU A 112 14.29 10.11 24.03
N GLN A 113 14.06 10.50 25.29
CA GLN A 113 13.53 9.60 26.32
C GLN A 113 12.05 9.28 26.07
N ALA A 114 11.26 10.28 25.68
CA ALA A 114 9.87 10.12 25.29
C ALA A 114 9.73 9.17 24.09
N ALA A 115 10.62 9.27 23.09
CA ALA A 115 10.65 8.34 21.96
C ALA A 115 10.98 6.91 22.42
N LEU A 116 12.05 6.71 23.18
CA LEU A 116 12.47 5.38 23.65
C LEU A 116 11.42 4.71 24.53
N GLN A 117 10.88 5.45 25.50
CA GLN A 117 9.86 4.95 26.43
C GLN A 117 8.54 4.71 25.69
N GLY A 118 8.11 5.71 24.90
CA GLY A 118 6.88 5.66 24.14
C GLY A 118 6.84 4.47 23.19
N THR A 119 7.89 4.25 22.40
CA THR A 119 7.96 3.09 21.50
C THR A 119 8.06 1.76 22.25
N ARG A 120 8.65 1.70 23.46
CA ARG A 120 8.73 0.46 24.25
C ARG A 120 7.37 0.00 24.77
N GLU A 121 6.51 0.94 25.16
CA GLU A 121 5.20 0.66 25.72
C GLU A 121 4.20 0.19 24.65
N VAL A 122 4.12 0.91 23.52
CA VAL A 122 3.19 0.55 22.44
C VAL A 122 3.79 -0.37 21.38
N GLY A 123 5.11 -0.55 21.35
CA GLY A 123 5.75 -1.39 20.33
C GLY A 123 5.30 -2.85 20.36
N PHE A 124 5.09 -3.41 21.55
CA PHE A 124 4.53 -4.76 21.67
C PHE A 124 3.09 -4.82 21.14
N THR A 125 2.28 -3.80 21.41
CA THR A 125 0.90 -3.68 20.95
C THR A 125 0.83 -3.61 19.42
N VAL A 126 1.64 -2.75 18.80
CA VAL A 126 1.68 -2.59 17.33
C VAL A 126 2.09 -3.90 16.66
N ILE A 127 3.16 -4.55 17.14
CA ILE A 127 3.60 -5.85 16.59
C ILE A 127 2.49 -6.91 16.72
N SER A 128 1.79 -6.95 17.86
CA SER A 128 0.68 -7.88 18.08
C SER A 128 -0.49 -7.62 17.15
N MET A 129 -0.85 -6.35 16.89
CA MET A 129 -1.89 -5.97 15.95
C MET A 129 -1.52 -6.32 14.51
N SER A 130 -0.29 -5.99 14.07
CA SER A 130 0.18 -6.34 12.73
C SER A 130 0.22 -7.86 12.54
N LEU A 131 0.67 -8.63 13.54
CA LEU A 131 0.68 -10.09 13.47
C LEU A 131 -0.75 -10.66 13.41
N SER A 132 -1.67 -10.08 14.17
CA SER A 132 -3.10 -10.45 14.13
C SER A 132 -3.70 -10.20 12.75
N LEU A 133 -3.38 -9.06 12.13
CA LEU A 133 -3.78 -8.73 10.77
C LEU A 133 -3.27 -9.79 9.78
N VAL A 134 -1.97 -10.11 9.83
CA VAL A 134 -1.37 -11.16 8.99
C VAL A 134 -2.07 -12.49 9.22
N ALA A 135 -2.35 -12.86 10.47
CA ALA A 135 -3.05 -14.11 10.80
C ALA A 135 -4.48 -14.18 10.24
N VAL A 136 -5.18 -13.04 10.14
CA VAL A 136 -6.52 -12.94 9.55
C VAL A 136 -6.48 -13.02 8.01
N PHE A 137 -5.48 -12.42 7.37
CA PHE A 137 -5.34 -12.46 5.90
C PHE A 137 -4.63 -13.71 5.39
N LEU A 138 -3.88 -14.43 6.24
CA LEU A 138 -3.15 -15.63 5.83
C LEU A 138 -4.06 -16.70 5.20
N PRO A 139 -5.25 -17.04 5.73
CA PRO A 139 -6.16 -17.98 5.09
C PRO A 139 -6.66 -17.50 3.72
N LEU A 140 -6.93 -16.20 3.57
CA LEU A 140 -7.41 -15.61 2.31
C LEU A 140 -6.32 -15.68 1.23
N LEU A 141 -5.08 -15.34 1.58
CA LEU A 141 -3.93 -15.48 0.69
C LEU A 141 -3.77 -16.93 0.25
N LEU A 142 -3.83 -17.88 1.19
CA LEU A 142 -3.73 -19.31 0.92
C LEU A 142 -4.86 -19.84 0.02
N MET A 143 -6.09 -19.34 0.17
CA MET A 143 -7.20 -19.70 -0.72
C MET A 143 -6.97 -19.24 -2.16
N GLY A 144 -6.37 -18.07 -2.37
CA GLY A 144 -5.99 -17.58 -3.70
C GLY A 144 -4.91 -18.45 -4.36
N VAL A 145 -3.93 -18.94 -3.60
CA VAL A 145 -2.88 -19.83 -4.14
C VAL A 145 -3.41 -21.23 -4.45
N CYS A 146 -4.34 -21.75 -3.63
CA CYS A 146 -4.98 -23.05 -3.87
C CYS A 146 -5.86 -23.06 -5.13
N GLN A 147 -6.28 -21.89 -5.65
CA GLN A 147 -7.10 -21.83 -6.86
C GLN A 147 -6.35 -22.18 -8.15
N GLY A 148 -5.01 -22.11 -8.14
CA GLY A 148 -4.17 -22.57 -9.25
C GLY A 148 -4.12 -24.09 -9.42
N ASP A 149 -4.43 -24.85 -8.36
CA ASP A 149 -4.27 -26.32 -8.32
C ASP A 149 -5.60 -27.11 -8.42
N TYR A 150 -6.75 -26.46 -8.65
CA TYR A 150 -8.05 -27.16 -8.80
C TYR A 150 -8.28 -27.85 -10.16
N TYR A 151 -7.22 -28.14 -10.92
CA TYR A 151 -7.28 -29.13 -12.02
C TYR A 151 -6.67 -30.49 -11.63
N GLY A 152 -6.33 -30.72 -10.35
CA GLY A 152 -5.83 -32.00 -9.86
C GLY A 152 -6.37 -32.37 -8.48
N ASN A 153 -7.47 -33.14 -8.45
CA ASN A 153 -8.11 -33.79 -7.31
C ASN A 153 -7.23 -34.00 -6.03
N SER A 154 -7.22 -33.06 -5.09
CA SER A 154 -7.18 -33.32 -3.64
C SER A 154 -7.41 -32.05 -2.80
N PRO A 155 -8.43 -32.00 -1.91
CA PRO A 155 -8.64 -30.86 -1.05
C PRO A 155 -7.70 -30.99 0.16
N LEU A 156 -6.72 -30.08 0.22
CA LEU A 156 -5.80 -29.81 1.34
C LEU A 156 -4.54 -30.70 1.41
N PRO A 157 -3.34 -30.07 1.35
CA PRO A 157 -2.08 -30.72 1.73
C PRO A 157 -2.15 -31.26 3.16
N SER A 158 -1.63 -32.47 3.38
CA SER A 158 -1.70 -33.21 4.65
C SER A 158 -1.27 -32.43 5.90
N ARG A 159 -0.40 -31.44 5.74
CA ARG A 159 0.08 -30.54 6.81
C ARG A 159 -1.02 -29.64 7.38
N TRP A 160 -1.99 -29.23 6.56
CA TRP A 160 -3.08 -28.35 6.97
C TRP A 160 -4.20 -29.06 7.73
N ARG A 161 -4.35 -30.37 7.53
CA ARG A 161 -5.29 -31.19 8.32
C ARG A 161 -4.96 -31.19 9.82
N LEU A 162 -3.67 -31.09 10.17
CA LEU A 162 -3.24 -31.05 11.58
C LEU A 162 -3.46 -29.66 12.18
N ALA A 163 -3.18 -28.59 11.44
CA ALA A 163 -3.45 -27.21 11.89
C ALA A 163 -4.95 -26.97 12.12
N PHE A 164 -5.80 -27.43 11.20
CA PHE A 164 -7.26 -27.31 11.33
C PHE A 164 -7.82 -28.18 12.48
N ARG A 165 -7.26 -29.39 12.68
CA ARG A 165 -7.57 -30.24 13.85
C ARG A 165 -7.13 -29.62 15.17
N TRP A 166 -6.05 -28.85 15.19
CA TRP A 166 -5.58 -28.17 16.40
C TRP A 166 -6.51 -27.02 16.77
N TRP A 167 -6.90 -26.20 15.79
CA TRP A 167 -7.83 -25.09 15.95
C TRP A 167 -9.24 -25.55 16.38
N SER A 168 -9.74 -26.66 15.81
CA SER A 168 -11.01 -27.28 16.21
C SER A 168 -11.00 -27.84 17.63
N ARG A 169 -9.83 -28.09 18.24
CA ARG A 169 -9.69 -28.69 19.57
C ARG A 169 -9.52 -27.63 20.67
N SER A 170 -9.45 -26.35 20.29
CA SER A 170 -9.31 -25.20 21.21
C SER A 170 -10.61 -24.40 21.38
N ARG A 171 -11.76 -24.96 20.95
CA ARG A 171 -13.10 -24.55 21.38
C ARG A 171 -13.68 -25.56 22.35
#